data_AF-A0A428ZH79-F1
#
_entry.id   AF-A0A428ZH79-F1
#
_cell.length_a   1.000
_cell.length_b   1.000
_cell.length_c   1.000
_cell.angle_alpha   90.00
_cell.angle_beta   90.00
_cell.angle_gamma   90.00
#
_symmetry.space_group_name_H-M   'P 1'
#
loop_
_entity.id
_entity.type
_entity.pdbx_description
1 polymer ?
#
loop_
_entity_poly.entity_id
_entity_poly.type
_entity_poly.pdbx_seq_one_letter_code
_entity_poly.pdbx_strand_id
1 'polypeptide(L)'
;MTNQPRSLRLSIKADDAAPSRFDGGWWPRSPDLTVELPILVRALIPRLGLVRRIGYNPDTWGLLPRHITVDGHPTRLEGFTRLDPYSLRITGMTRRMLCLLVVPPDADEHFGHSALTAACTQNGLSRHILAACGVFSYG
;
A
#
# COMPACT_ATOMS: atom_id res chain seq x y z
N MET A 1 -20.69 -18.93 9.42
CA MET A 1 -19.38 -19.13 8.74
C MET A 1 -18.54 -17.88 8.97
N THR A 2 -17.67 -17.92 9.98
CA THR A 2 -16.71 -16.86 10.28
C THR A 2 -15.61 -16.87 9.21
N ASN A 3 -15.71 -15.96 8.25
CA ASN A 3 -14.67 -15.72 7.26
C ASN A 3 -13.46 -15.13 7.99
N GLN A 4 -12.51 -15.97 8.42
CA GLN A 4 -11.22 -15.50 8.93
C GLN A 4 -10.65 -14.52 7.91
N PRO A 5 -10.40 -13.25 8.27
CA PRO A 5 -9.83 -12.32 7.32
C PRO A 5 -8.46 -12.86 6.94
N ARG A 6 -8.22 -13.06 5.62
CA ARG A 6 -6.86 -13.27 5.09
C ARG A 6 -5.97 -12.25 5.78
N SER A 7 -4.99 -12.70 6.56
CA SER A 7 -4.17 -11.82 7.39
C SER A 7 -3.48 -10.80 6.49
N LEU A 8 -4.01 -9.58 6.47
CA LEU A 8 -3.50 -8.48 5.69
C LEU A 8 -2.13 -8.10 6.27
N ARG A 9 -1.08 -8.22 5.46
CA ARG A 9 0.28 -7.85 5.84
C ARG A 9 0.42 -6.33 5.70
N LEU A 10 -0.02 -5.60 6.72
CA LEU A 10 -0.08 -4.14 6.73
C LEU A 10 0.50 -3.62 8.05
N SER A 11 1.42 -2.66 7.95
CA SER A 11 1.97 -1.92 9.08
C SER A 11 1.77 -0.44 8.82
N ILE A 12 1.16 0.28 9.76
CA ILE A 12 0.93 1.72 9.65
C ILE A 12 1.42 2.37 10.93
N LYS A 13 2.13 3.49 10.77
CA LYS A 13 2.59 4.35 11.86
C LYS A 13 1.43 4.84 12.72
N ALA A 14 1.72 5.20 13.96
CA ALA A 14 0.78 5.90 14.82
C ALA A 14 0.53 7.33 14.30
N ASP A 15 -0.63 7.93 14.63
CA ASP A 15 -1.01 9.28 14.18
C ASP A 15 -0.02 10.37 14.66
N ASP A 16 0.65 10.12 15.79
CA ASP A 16 1.65 11.02 16.41
C ASP A 16 3.09 10.78 15.91
N ALA A 17 3.30 9.78 15.05
CA ALA A 17 4.65 9.47 14.58
C ALA A 17 5.19 10.59 13.67
N ALA A 18 6.51 10.80 13.73
CA ALA A 18 7.18 11.84 12.92
C ALA A 18 6.80 11.74 11.43
N PRO A 19 6.58 12.88 10.74
CA PRO A 19 6.16 12.88 9.35
C PRO A 19 7.23 12.25 8.46
N SER A 20 6.81 11.34 7.58
CA SER A 20 7.66 10.67 6.59
C SER A 20 6.92 10.56 5.26
N ARG A 21 7.66 10.24 4.20
CA ARG A 21 7.08 10.01 2.87
C ARG A 21 6.03 8.89 2.86
N PHE A 22 6.21 7.89 3.72
CA PHE A 22 5.29 6.78 3.92
C PHE A 22 4.72 6.80 5.33
N ASP A 23 3.42 6.62 5.43
CA ASP A 23 2.69 6.44 6.68
C ASP A 23 2.68 4.96 7.12
N GLY A 24 3.16 4.07 6.27
CA GLY A 24 3.21 2.63 6.53
C GLY A 24 3.68 1.81 5.34
N GLY A 25 3.77 0.50 5.55
CA GLY A 25 4.06 -0.50 4.54
C GLY A 25 2.90 -1.46 4.37
N TRP A 26 2.69 -1.91 3.14
CA TRP A 26 1.71 -2.93 2.78
C TRP A 26 2.37 -3.97 1.90
N TRP A 27 2.17 -5.24 2.21
CA TRP A 27 2.72 -6.36 1.45
C TRP A 27 1.58 -7.19 0.86
N PRO A 28 1.18 -6.95 -0.40
CA PRO A 28 0.20 -7.76 -1.09
C PRO A 28 0.64 -9.22 -1.19
N ARG A 29 -0.33 -10.13 -1.23
CA ARG A 29 -0.08 -11.55 -1.49
C ARG A 29 -0.01 -11.88 -2.98
N SER A 30 -0.60 -11.02 -3.82
CA SER A 30 -0.70 -11.20 -5.27
C SER A 30 -0.31 -9.90 -6.00
N PRO A 31 0.27 -9.98 -7.22
CA PRO A 31 0.47 -8.80 -8.06
C PRO A 31 -0.85 -8.16 -8.52
N ASP A 32 -1.97 -8.87 -8.44
CA ASP A 32 -3.30 -8.37 -8.80
C ASP A 32 -3.83 -7.36 -7.76
N LEU A 33 -3.55 -6.08 -7.96
CA LEU A 33 -4.08 -5.02 -7.08
C LEU A 33 -5.62 -5.01 -7.03
N THR A 34 -6.32 -5.35 -8.11
CA THR A 34 -7.79 -5.34 -8.12
C THR A 34 -8.43 -6.27 -7.09
N VAL A 35 -7.79 -7.41 -6.78
CA VAL A 35 -8.30 -8.37 -5.79
C VAL A 35 -7.82 -8.04 -4.37
N GLU A 36 -6.68 -7.39 -4.26
CA GLU A 36 -6.04 -7.05 -2.99
C GLU A 36 -6.54 -5.71 -2.40
N LEU A 37 -6.83 -4.72 -3.26
CA LEU A 37 -7.28 -3.38 -2.88
C LEU A 37 -8.55 -3.38 -2.01
N PRO A 38 -9.60 -4.20 -2.26
CA PRO A 38 -10.78 -4.23 -1.38
C PRO A 38 -10.45 -4.59 0.07
N ILE A 39 -9.50 -5.50 0.29
CA ILE A 39 -9.08 -5.91 1.63
C ILE A 39 -8.28 -4.78 2.29
N LEU A 40 -7.38 -4.14 1.53
CA LEU A 40 -6.62 -2.98 2.00
C LEU A 40 -7.53 -1.81 2.37
N VAL A 41 -8.49 -1.46 1.51
CA VAL A 41 -9.45 -0.38 1.75
C VAL A 41 -10.22 -0.61 3.03
N ARG A 42 -10.74 -1.82 3.25
CA ARG A 42 -11.47 -2.20 4.48
C ARG A 42 -10.65 -1.97 5.74
N ALA A 43 -9.37 -2.35 5.73
CA ALA A 43 -8.48 -2.15 6.87
C ALA A 43 -8.16 -0.66 7.13
N LEU A 44 -8.28 0.19 6.12
CA LEU A 44 -8.03 1.62 6.22
C LEU A 44 -9.27 2.45 6.59
N ILE A 45 -10.48 1.90 6.46
CA ILE A 45 -11.73 2.60 6.83
C ILE A 45 -11.69 3.18 8.25
N PRO A 46 -11.20 2.49 9.30
CA PRO A 46 -11.13 3.04 10.65
C PRO A 46 -10.22 4.27 10.79
N ARG A 47 -9.24 4.45 9.88
CA ARG A 47 -8.25 5.55 9.93
C ARG A 47 -8.54 6.69 8.95
N LEU A 48 -8.99 6.36 7.74
CA LEU A 48 -9.24 7.29 6.64
C LEU A 48 -10.73 7.59 6.42
N GLY A 49 -11.62 6.82 7.05
CA GLY A 49 -13.01 6.73 6.62
C GLY A 49 -13.12 6.05 5.25
N LEU A 50 -14.23 6.32 4.55
CA LEU A 50 -14.46 5.77 3.21
C LEU A 50 -13.38 6.22 2.23
N VAL A 51 -12.69 5.26 1.62
CA VAL A 51 -11.62 5.52 0.64
C VAL A 51 -12.25 5.94 -0.69
N ARG A 52 -11.93 7.15 -1.13
CA ARG A 52 -12.45 7.72 -2.38
C ARG A 52 -11.51 7.53 -3.55
N ARG A 53 -10.20 7.64 -3.32
CA ARG A 53 -9.18 7.64 -4.38
C ARG A 53 -7.96 6.84 -3.96
N ILE A 54 -7.41 6.08 -4.89
CA ILE A 54 -6.17 5.33 -4.75
C ILE A 54 -5.29 5.63 -5.96
N GLY A 55 -4.19 6.33 -5.71
CA GLY A 55 -3.13 6.56 -6.67
C GLY A 55 -2.14 5.41 -6.68
N TYR A 56 -1.79 4.91 -7.86
CA TYR A 56 -0.81 3.85 -8.08
C TYR A 56 0.10 4.22 -9.26
N ASN A 57 1.28 3.60 -9.37
CA ASN A 57 2.10 3.75 -10.57
C ASN A 57 1.71 2.70 -11.64
N PRO A 58 1.14 3.10 -12.79
CA PRO A 58 0.74 2.16 -13.85
C PRO A 58 1.93 1.50 -14.56
N ASP A 59 3.13 2.08 -14.53
CA ASP A 59 4.34 1.44 -15.08
C ASP A 59 4.75 0.21 -14.26
N THR A 60 4.36 0.16 -12.98
CA THR A 60 4.70 -0.94 -12.07
C THR A 60 3.58 -1.96 -11.94
N TRP A 61 2.33 -1.50 -11.87
CA TRP A 61 1.17 -2.36 -11.60
C TRP A 61 0.27 -2.59 -12.81
N GLY A 62 0.62 -2.02 -13.96
CA GLY A 62 -0.23 -2.03 -15.14
C GLY A 62 -1.46 -1.13 -15.00
N LEU A 63 -2.27 -1.08 -16.06
CA LEU A 63 -3.50 -0.28 -16.07
C LEU A 63 -4.61 -1.02 -15.33
N LEU A 64 -5.05 -0.44 -14.22
CA LEU A 64 -6.19 -0.93 -13.43
C LEU A 64 -7.50 -0.31 -13.93
N PRO A 65 -8.66 -0.94 -13.65
CA PRO A 65 -9.96 -0.32 -13.90
C PRO A 65 -10.08 1.04 -13.19
N ARG A 66 -10.78 1.99 -13.80
CA ARG A 66 -10.91 3.36 -13.26
C ARG A 66 -11.60 3.42 -11.89
N HIS A 67 -12.48 2.48 -11.60
CA HIS A 67 -13.18 2.37 -10.33
C HIS A 67 -13.29 0.92 -9.90
N ILE A 68 -13.22 0.70 -8.59
CA ILE A 68 -13.60 -0.55 -7.93
C ILE A 68 -14.69 -0.24 -6.90
N THR A 69 -15.55 -1.21 -6.61
CA THR A 69 -16.57 -1.06 -5.58
C THR A 69 -16.14 -1.84 -4.34
N VAL A 70 -15.97 -1.15 -3.21
CA VAL A 70 -15.64 -1.76 -1.92
C VAL A 70 -16.76 -1.43 -0.94
N ASP A 71 -17.41 -2.46 -0.38
CA ASP A 71 -18.55 -2.32 0.54
C ASP A 71 -19.64 -1.37 0.01
N GLY A 72 -19.96 -1.49 -1.28
CA GLY A 72 -20.98 -0.65 -1.95
C GLY A 72 -20.51 0.78 -2.29
N HIS A 73 -19.27 1.14 -1.98
CA HIS A 73 -18.71 2.46 -2.26
C HIS A 73 -17.75 2.44 -3.44
N PRO A 74 -17.93 3.30 -4.45
CA PRO A 74 -17.01 3.40 -5.57
C PRO A 74 -15.71 4.09 -5.13
N THR A 75 -14.61 3.37 -5.21
CA THR A 75 -13.25 3.86 -5.03
C THR A 75 -12.59 4.05 -6.37
N ARG A 76 -12.09 5.25 -6.63
CA ARG A 76 -11.40 5.61 -7.88
C ARG A 76 -9.95 5.18 -7.84
N LEU A 77 -9.51 4.49 -8.88
CA LEU A 77 -8.12 4.14 -9.09
C LEU A 77 -7.52 5.12 -10.11
N GLU A 78 -6.40 5.73 -9.76
CA GLU A 78 -5.73 6.70 -10.60
C GLU A 78 -4.27 6.31 -10.82
N GLY A 79 -3.91 6.11 -12.09
CA GLY A 79 -2.53 5.88 -12.48
C GLY A 79 -1.75 7.19 -12.50
N PHE A 80 -0.71 7.27 -11.70
CA PHE A 80 0.26 8.36 -11.66
C PHE A 80 1.65 7.82 -11.99
N THR A 81 2.09 7.99 -13.24
CA THR A 81 3.44 7.60 -13.73
C THR A 81 4.57 8.26 -12.92
N ARG A 82 4.33 9.47 -12.38
CA ARG A 82 5.29 10.18 -11.52
C ARG A 82 5.28 9.72 -10.06
N LEU A 83 4.30 8.89 -9.67
CA LEU A 83 4.28 8.29 -8.34
C LEU A 83 5.42 7.29 -8.26
N ASP A 84 5.99 7.17 -7.09
CA ASP A 84 7.07 6.24 -6.86
C ASP A 84 6.56 4.78 -7.09
N PRO A 85 7.30 3.92 -7.84
CA PRO A 85 6.82 2.63 -8.37
C PRO A 85 6.10 1.74 -7.36
N TYR A 86 6.70 1.58 -6.18
CA TYR A 86 6.20 0.76 -5.09
C TYR A 86 5.53 1.62 -4.02
N SER A 87 4.75 2.60 -4.45
CA SER A 87 3.97 3.48 -3.57
C SER A 87 2.49 3.48 -3.94
N LEU A 88 1.64 3.45 -2.93
CA LEU A 88 0.20 3.71 -3.06
C LEU A 88 -0.17 4.95 -2.28
N ARG A 89 -0.91 5.86 -2.93
CA ARG A 89 -1.46 7.06 -2.30
C ARG A 89 -2.95 6.88 -2.12
N ILE A 90 -3.43 6.84 -0.89
CA ILE A 90 -4.82 6.53 -0.55
C ILE A 90 -5.44 7.77 0.08
N THR A 91 -6.56 8.22 -0.47
CA THR A 91 -7.27 9.41 0.02
C THR A 91 -8.66 9.03 0.48
N GLY A 92 -8.91 9.27 1.75
CA GLY A 92 -10.21 9.07 2.40
C GLY A 92 -11.14 10.28 2.29
N MET A 93 -12.37 10.15 2.79
CA MET A 93 -13.33 11.25 2.90
C MET A 93 -12.95 12.29 3.96
N THR A 94 -12.15 11.92 4.95
CA THR A 94 -11.79 12.79 6.10
C THR A 94 -10.71 13.83 5.76
N ARG A 95 -10.45 14.10 4.48
CA ARG A 95 -9.30 14.88 3.96
C ARG A 95 -7.92 14.33 4.36
N ARG A 96 -7.87 13.21 5.10
CA ARG A 96 -6.64 12.49 5.39
C ARG A 96 -6.19 11.71 4.15
N MET A 97 -4.89 11.68 3.96
CA MET A 97 -4.21 10.95 2.90
C MET A 97 -3.13 10.10 3.54
N LEU A 98 -3.03 8.84 3.12
CA LEU A 98 -1.94 7.95 3.50
C LEU A 98 -1.12 7.58 2.27
N CYS A 99 0.19 7.59 2.43
CA CYS A 99 1.14 7.03 1.48
C CYS A 99 1.65 5.70 2.05
N LEU A 100 1.39 4.59 1.35
CA LEU A 100 1.87 3.27 1.75
C LEU A 100 2.98 2.81 0.80
N LEU A 101 4.06 2.28 1.36
CA LEU A 101 5.06 1.55 0.60
C LEU A 101 4.52 0.15 0.29
N VAL A 102 4.58 -0.27 -0.97
CA VAL A 102 4.15 -1.60 -1.39
C VAL A 102 5.35 -2.53 -1.48
N VAL A 103 5.37 -3.59 -0.70
CA VAL A 103 6.39 -4.63 -0.85
C VAL A 103 5.99 -5.54 -2.02
N PRO A 104 6.89 -5.84 -2.98
CA PRO A 104 6.63 -6.82 -4.02
C PRO A 104 6.10 -8.15 -3.44
N PRO A 105 5.06 -8.76 -4.03
CA PRO A 105 4.48 -10.00 -3.51
C PRO A 105 5.44 -11.20 -3.56
N ASP A 106 6.41 -11.15 -4.49
CA ASP A 106 7.48 -12.14 -4.68
C ASP A 106 8.65 -12.00 -3.69
N ALA A 107 8.71 -10.90 -2.93
CA ALA A 107 9.77 -10.69 -1.95
C ALA A 107 9.82 -11.83 -0.94
N ASP A 108 11.04 -12.28 -0.60
CA ASP A 108 11.26 -13.27 0.46
C ASP A 108 10.63 -12.80 1.78
N GLU A 109 10.16 -13.75 2.60
CA GLU A 109 9.46 -13.43 3.83
C GLU A 109 10.29 -12.61 4.81
N HIS A 110 11.59 -12.91 4.92
CA HIS A 110 12.48 -12.14 5.78
C HIS A 110 12.61 -10.68 5.31
N PHE A 111 12.83 -10.49 4.01
CA PHE A 111 13.00 -9.16 3.42
C PHE A 111 11.69 -8.37 3.38
N GLY A 112 10.56 -9.04 3.16
CA GLY A 112 9.24 -8.42 3.16
C GLY A 112 8.85 -7.90 4.55
N HIS A 113 9.10 -8.67 5.61
CA HIS A 113 8.90 -8.21 6.99
C HIS A 113 9.85 -7.06 7.37
N SER A 114 11.11 -7.13 6.94
CA SER A 114 12.08 -6.05 7.12
C SER A 114 11.60 -4.76 6.43
N ALA A 115 11.13 -4.86 5.19
CA ALA A 115 10.61 -3.72 4.42
C ALA A 115 9.35 -3.11 5.05
N LEU A 116 8.42 -3.92 5.58
CA LEU A 116 7.26 -3.42 6.32
C LEU A 116 7.66 -2.61 7.56
N THR A 117 8.68 -3.08 8.28
CA THR A 117 9.21 -2.38 9.46
C THR A 117 9.92 -1.10 9.05
N ALA A 118 10.74 -1.16 8.00
CA ALA A 118 11.47 -0.02 7.47
C ALA A 118 10.53 1.06 6.90
N ALA A 119 9.39 0.68 6.30
CA ALA A 119 8.39 1.64 5.84
C ALA A 119 7.79 2.50 6.97
N CYS A 120 7.81 2.00 8.21
CA CYS A 120 7.32 2.74 9.38
C CYS A 120 8.40 3.63 10.04
N THR A 121 9.69 3.34 9.83
CA THR A 121 10.80 3.98 10.55
C THR A 121 11.69 4.82 9.64
N GLN A 122 11.85 4.43 8.38
CA GLN A 122 12.72 5.08 7.41
C GLN A 122 11.95 6.09 6.56
N ASN A 123 12.67 7.11 6.11
CA ASN A 123 12.16 8.10 5.17
C ASN A 123 13.01 8.07 3.90
N GLY A 124 12.37 7.91 2.74
CA GLY A 124 13.07 7.77 1.47
C GLY A 124 12.15 7.31 0.34
N LEU A 125 12.70 7.12 -0.85
CA LEU A 125 11.98 6.51 -1.97
C LEU A 125 11.76 5.01 -1.69
N SER A 126 10.65 4.42 -2.19
CA SER A 126 10.36 3.01 -1.90
C SER A 126 11.50 2.10 -2.33
N ARG A 127 12.10 2.37 -3.51
CA ARG A 127 13.23 1.61 -4.03
C ARG A 127 14.44 1.59 -3.09
N HIS A 128 14.70 2.69 -2.36
CA HIS A 128 15.83 2.74 -1.42
C HIS A 128 15.53 1.93 -0.17
N ILE A 129 14.31 2.05 0.37
CA ILE A 129 13.88 1.29 1.54
C ILE A 129 13.87 -0.21 1.22
N LEU A 130 13.30 -0.58 0.08
CA LEU A 130 13.25 -1.97 -0.39
C LEU A 130 14.64 -2.54 -0.69
N ALA A 131 15.53 -1.77 -1.35
CA ALA A 131 16.90 -2.19 -1.60
C ALA A 131 17.71 -2.33 -0.30
N ALA A 132 17.55 -1.42 0.66
CA ALA A 132 18.20 -1.52 1.97
C ALA A 132 17.73 -2.76 2.75
N CYS A 133 16.49 -3.19 2.53
CA CYS A 133 15.95 -4.44 3.08
C CYS A 133 16.31 -5.69 2.28
N GLY A 134 17.07 -5.58 1.18
CA GLY A 134 17.47 -6.73 0.34
C GLY A 134 16.40 -7.24 -0.62
N VAL A 135 15.26 -6.55 -0.75
CA VAL A 135 14.14 -6.96 -1.61
C VAL A 135 14.51 -6.93 -3.09
N PHE A 136 15.39 -6.02 -3.49
CA PHE A 136 15.99 -5.97 -4.82
C PHE A 136 17.46 -6.41 -4.72
N SER A 137 17.71 -7.68 -4.44
CA SER A 137 19.06 -8.19 -4.63
C SER A 137 19.34 -8.22 -6.14
N TYR A 138 20.30 -7.41 -6.58
CA TYR A 138 20.89 -7.55 -7.91
C TYR A 138 21.59 -8.90 -7.94
N GLY A 139 21.03 -9.84 -8.71
CA GLY A 139 21.76 -11.04 -9.14
C GLY A 139 22.87 -10.66 -10.11
#